data_AF-A0AB74LX90-F1
#
_entry.id   AF-A0AB74LX90-F1
#
_cell.length_a   1.000
_cell.length_b   1.000
_cell.length_c   1.000
_cell.angle_alpha   90.00
_cell.angle_beta   90.00
_cell.angle_gamma   90.00
#
_symmetry.space_group_name_H-M   'P 1'
#
loop_
_entity.id
_entity.type
_entity.pdbx_description
1 polymer ?
#
loop_
_entity_poly.entity_id
_entity_poly.type
_entity_poly.pdbx_seq_one_letter_code
_entity_poly.pdbx_strand_id
1 'polypeptide(L)'
;EGARDGEGAAWSRTVQFHQDFYDNLIRHALPVDIRAARAFSGSARKLDLLFWVGYRLRALQRPLRLTWTNLHGQFGAENACIRSFRQAFKTDIAHLCEVFPKLPIALDDGGMTLQPADPGMLLVPPRKGIRKAPAGKDAAA
;
A
#
# COMPACT_ATOMS: atom_id res chain seq x y z
N GLU A 1 -17.98 -37.32 -38.90
CA GLU A 1 -17.05 -36.23 -38.49
C GLU A 1 -17.79 -35.26 -37.57
N GLY A 2 -17.22 -34.72 -36.48
CA GLY A 2 -16.16 -33.68 -36.47
C GLY A 2 -16.86 -32.30 -36.47
N ALA A 3 -16.78 -31.42 -35.48
CA ALA A 3 -15.65 -31.05 -34.65
C ALA A 3 -16.10 -30.62 -33.23
N ARG A 4 -15.37 -31.09 -32.22
CA ARG A 4 -15.09 -30.30 -31.01
C ARG A 4 -13.95 -29.36 -31.40
N ASP A 5 -14.02 -28.11 -31.00
CA ASP A 5 -12.85 -27.34 -30.53
C ASP A 5 -13.36 -26.04 -29.92
N GLY A 6 -13.49 -26.04 -28.59
CA GLY A 6 -13.58 -24.82 -27.81
C GLY A 6 -12.19 -24.20 -27.74
N GLU A 7 -11.86 -23.34 -28.70
CA GLU A 7 -10.67 -22.50 -28.64
C GLU A 7 -10.81 -21.54 -27.46
N GLY A 8 -10.20 -21.91 -26.33
CA GLY A 8 -10.01 -21.00 -25.21
C GLY A 8 -9.11 -19.86 -25.68
N ALA A 9 -9.68 -18.66 -25.83
CA ALA A 9 -8.96 -17.47 -26.21
C ALA A 9 -7.69 -17.31 -25.37
N ALA A 10 -6.52 -17.41 -26.01
CA ALA A 10 -5.23 -17.26 -25.37
C ALA A 10 -5.11 -15.81 -24.86
N TRP A 11 -5.31 -15.61 -23.55
CA TRP A 11 -5.15 -14.30 -22.93
C TRP A 11 -3.72 -13.80 -23.16
N SER A 12 -3.60 -12.60 -23.72
CA SER A 12 -2.31 -11.95 -23.90
C SER A 12 -1.67 -11.72 -22.52
N ARG A 13 -0.41 -12.14 -22.37
CA ARG A 13 0.38 -11.92 -21.14
C ARG A 13 1.00 -10.52 -21.07
N THR A 14 0.71 -9.68 -22.05
CA THR A 14 1.30 -8.36 -22.26
C THR A 14 0.19 -7.32 -22.44
N VAL A 15 0.39 -6.15 -21.84
CA VAL A 15 -0.47 -4.98 -22.00
C VAL A 15 0.36 -3.89 -22.68
N GLN A 16 -0.15 -3.34 -23.78
CA GLN A 16 0.46 -2.22 -24.47
C GLN A 16 -0.27 -0.93 -24.09
N PHE A 17 0.49 0.10 -23.71
CA PHE A 17 -0.04 1.42 -23.41
C PHE A 17 0.14 2.35 -24.62
N HIS A 18 -0.80 3.28 -24.77
CA HIS A 18 -0.62 4.43 -25.64
C HIS A 18 0.54 5.29 -25.13
N GLN A 19 1.31 5.92 -26.02
CA GLN A 19 2.49 6.69 -25.64
C GLN A 19 2.15 7.81 -24.65
N ASP A 20 1.08 8.58 -24.92
CA ASP A 20 0.65 9.66 -24.03
C ASP A 20 0.26 9.17 -22.63
N PHE A 21 -0.33 7.97 -22.53
CA PHE A 21 -0.68 7.37 -21.25
C PHE A 21 0.56 6.94 -20.49
N TYR A 22 1.51 6.30 -21.17
CA TYR A 22 2.79 5.92 -20.59
C TYR A 22 3.56 7.14 -20.08
N ASP A 23 3.66 8.21 -20.88
CA ASP A 23 4.35 9.43 -20.49
C ASP A 23 3.70 10.09 -19.27
N ASN A 24 2.36 10.06 -19.19
CA ASN A 24 1.63 10.54 -18.03
C ASN A 24 1.95 9.71 -16.77
N LEU A 25 1.95 8.37 -16.87
CA LEU A 25 2.30 7.48 -15.76
C LEU A 25 3.71 7.75 -15.23
N ILE A 26 4.69 7.95 -16.12
CA ILE A 26 6.07 8.23 -15.73
C ILE A 26 6.17 9.58 -14.99
N ARG A 27 5.47 10.63 -15.47
CA ARG A 27 5.50 11.96 -14.86
C ARG A 27 4.79 12.05 -13.50
N HIS A 28 3.75 11.24 -13.31
CA HIS A 28 2.89 11.29 -12.13
C HIS A 28 2.99 10.04 -11.25
N ALA A 29 4.08 9.29 -11.36
CA ALA A 29 4.30 8.06 -10.60
C ALA A 29 4.19 8.31 -9.09
N LEU A 30 3.45 7.43 -8.42
CA LEU A 30 3.39 7.39 -6.96
C LEU A 30 4.64 6.67 -6.43
N PRO A 31 5.39 7.24 -5.47
CA PRO A 31 6.50 6.53 -4.85
C PRO A 31 5.96 5.39 -3.97
N VAL A 32 5.81 4.21 -4.55
CA VAL A 32 5.33 3.02 -3.83
C VAL A 32 6.50 2.07 -3.63
N ASP A 33 6.74 1.72 -2.38
CA ASP A 33 7.66 0.64 -2.07
C ASP A 33 7.03 -0.72 -2.42
N ILE A 34 7.56 -1.37 -3.46
CA ILE A 34 7.08 -2.68 -3.93
C ILE A 34 7.16 -3.72 -2.81
N ARG A 35 8.08 -3.60 -1.85
CA ARG A 35 8.17 -4.52 -0.71
C ARG A 35 6.95 -4.39 0.20
N ALA A 36 6.49 -3.18 0.44
CA ALA A 36 5.27 -2.93 1.20
C ALA A 36 4.02 -3.38 0.43
N ALA A 37 3.94 -3.08 -0.86
CA ALA A 37 2.84 -3.56 -1.71
C ALA A 37 2.74 -5.09 -1.69
N ARG A 38 3.87 -5.80 -1.76
CA ARG A 38 3.91 -7.26 -1.63
C ARG A 38 3.47 -7.73 -0.24
N ALA A 39 3.90 -7.06 0.82
CA ALA A 39 3.50 -7.40 2.19
C ALA A 39 1.97 -7.29 2.41
N PHE A 40 1.31 -6.35 1.73
CA PHE A 40 -0.14 -6.15 1.83
C PHE A 40 -0.97 -6.86 0.74
N SER A 41 -0.33 -7.56 -0.20
CA SER A 41 -1.01 -8.19 -1.34
C SER A 41 -2.10 -9.20 -0.98
N GLY A 42 -2.05 -9.80 0.22
CA GLY A 42 -3.08 -10.71 0.73
C GLY A 42 -4.37 -10.02 1.20
N SER A 43 -4.46 -8.70 1.16
CA SER A 43 -5.66 -7.95 1.55
C SER A 43 -5.87 -6.75 0.63
N ALA A 44 -6.91 -6.84 -0.22
CA ALA A 44 -7.28 -5.77 -1.15
C ALA A 44 -7.44 -4.42 -0.44
N ARG A 45 -8.10 -4.39 0.73
CA ARG A 45 -8.29 -3.17 1.51
C ARG A 45 -6.98 -2.57 2.05
N LYS A 46 -6.03 -3.40 2.52
CA LYS A 46 -4.73 -2.89 2.98
C LYS A 46 -3.91 -2.33 1.82
N LEU A 47 -3.96 -3.00 0.67
CA LEU A 47 -3.28 -2.55 -0.53
C LEU A 47 -3.88 -1.23 -1.05
N ASP A 48 -5.20 -1.11 -1.08
CA ASP A 48 -5.89 0.13 -1.42
C ASP A 48 -5.55 1.26 -0.43
N LEU A 49 -5.52 0.97 0.88
CA LEU A 49 -5.07 1.92 1.90
C LEU A 49 -3.65 2.41 1.66
N LEU A 50 -2.71 1.54 1.31
CA LEU A 50 -1.34 1.92 0.99
C LEU A 50 -1.30 2.96 -0.13
N PHE A 51 -1.97 2.67 -1.25
CA PHE A 51 -1.99 3.58 -2.39
C PHE A 51 -2.76 4.87 -2.09
N TRP A 52 -3.89 4.77 -1.40
CA TRP A 52 -4.72 5.91 -1.02
C TRP A 52 -3.95 6.88 -0.13
N VAL A 53 -3.25 6.39 0.90
CA VAL A 53 -2.45 7.25 1.78
C VAL A 53 -1.30 7.89 1.00
N GLY A 54 -0.60 7.13 0.15
CA GLY A 54 0.50 7.67 -0.64
C GLY A 54 0.06 8.75 -1.61
N TYR A 55 -1.08 8.55 -2.27
CA TYR A 55 -1.68 9.57 -3.13
C TYR A 55 -2.05 10.82 -2.37
N ARG A 56 -2.70 10.67 -1.20
CA ARG A 56 -3.09 11.81 -0.36
C ARG A 56 -1.88 12.59 0.12
N LEU A 57 -0.84 11.94 0.64
CA LEU A 57 0.37 12.61 1.15
C LEU A 57 1.04 13.49 0.09
N ARG A 58 0.97 13.12 -1.20
CA ARG A 58 1.55 13.92 -2.29
C ARG A 58 0.89 15.30 -2.45
N ALA A 59 -0.40 15.42 -2.16
CA ALA A 59 -1.19 16.61 -2.44
C ALA A 59 -1.75 17.30 -1.18
N LEU A 60 -1.68 16.66 -0.01
CA LEU A 60 -2.34 17.12 1.20
C LEU A 60 -1.61 18.31 1.83
N GLN A 61 -2.23 19.49 1.80
CA GLN A 61 -1.68 20.73 2.38
C GLN A 61 -2.20 21.02 3.80
N ARG A 62 -3.31 20.39 4.20
CA ARG A 62 -3.97 20.61 5.50
C ARG A 62 -4.44 19.27 6.07
N PRO A 63 -4.65 19.14 7.39
CA PRO A 63 -5.12 17.89 7.98
C PRO A 63 -6.43 17.42 7.33
N LEU A 64 -6.48 16.16 6.90
CA LEU A 64 -7.67 15.54 6.33
C LEU A 64 -8.38 14.75 7.43
N ARG A 65 -9.58 15.19 7.78
CA ARG A 65 -10.47 14.49 8.68
C ARG A 65 -11.49 13.66 7.89
N LEU A 66 -11.59 12.37 8.19
CA LEU A 66 -12.59 11.47 7.61
C LEU A 66 -13.41 10.83 8.73
N THR A 67 -14.73 10.92 8.61
CA THR A 67 -15.63 10.21 9.54
C THR A 67 -15.62 8.71 9.26
N TRP A 68 -16.06 7.90 10.22
CA TRP A 68 -16.26 6.47 9.98
C TRP A 68 -17.19 6.16 8.81
N THR A 69 -18.19 7.01 8.55
CA THR A 69 -19.09 6.87 7.40
C THR A 69 -18.35 7.13 6.08
N ASN A 70 -17.47 8.15 6.03
CA ASN A 70 -16.65 8.40 4.82
C ASN A 70 -15.65 7.27 4.55
N LEU A 71 -15.08 6.69 5.61
CA LEU A 71 -14.15 5.56 5.50
C LEU A 71 -14.88 4.30 5.05
N HIS A 72 -16.06 4.03 5.61
CA HIS A 72 -16.88 2.89 5.22
C HIS A 72 -17.34 2.98 3.76
N GLY A 73 -17.72 4.17 3.29
CA GLY A 73 -18.06 4.38 1.88
C GLY A 73 -16.89 4.17 0.91
N GLN A 74 -15.64 4.33 1.36
CA GLN A 74 -14.45 4.11 0.52
C GLN A 74 -13.91 2.68 0.60
N PHE A 75 -13.88 2.10 1.80
CA PHE A 75 -13.16 0.84 2.06
C PHE A 75 -14.06 -0.30 2.56
N GLY A 76 -15.34 -0.02 2.78
CA GLY A 76 -16.28 -0.90 3.48
C GLY A 76 -17.24 -1.67 2.59
N ALA A 77 -17.04 -1.71 1.26
CA ALA A 77 -17.95 -2.33 0.31
C ALA A 77 -18.37 -3.77 0.67
N GLU A 78 -17.44 -4.56 1.23
CA GLU A 78 -17.68 -5.95 1.64
C GLU A 78 -18.27 -6.10 3.06
N ASN A 79 -18.41 -5.00 3.80
CA ASN A 79 -18.87 -5.01 5.20
C ASN A 79 -20.19 -4.26 5.33
N ALA A 80 -21.31 -4.96 5.46
CA ALA A 80 -22.61 -4.31 5.70
C ALA A 80 -22.67 -3.56 7.05
N CYS A 81 -21.93 -4.00 8.06
CA CYS A 81 -21.94 -3.42 9.39
C CYS A 81 -20.78 -2.44 9.62
N ILE A 82 -21.09 -1.18 9.92
CA ILE A 82 -20.06 -0.17 10.22
C ILE A 82 -19.23 -0.52 11.47
N ARG A 83 -19.82 -1.22 12.45
CA ARG A 83 -19.11 -1.59 13.69
C ARG A 83 -18.01 -2.61 13.42
N SER A 84 -18.29 -3.67 12.67
CA SER A 84 -17.28 -4.66 12.28
C SER A 84 -16.22 -4.04 11.36
N PHE A 85 -16.64 -3.17 10.44
CA PHE A 85 -15.72 -2.40 9.60
C PHE A 85 -14.75 -1.56 10.43
N ARG A 86 -15.22 -0.80 11.44
CA ARG A 86 -14.35 0.00 12.31
C ARG A 86 -13.25 -0.85 12.96
N GLN A 87 -13.60 -2.04 13.42
CA GLN A 87 -12.64 -2.95 14.05
C GLN A 87 -11.61 -3.45 13.04
N ALA A 88 -12.06 -3.92 11.87
CA ALA A 88 -11.16 -4.38 10.81
C ALA A 88 -10.25 -3.26 10.29
N PHE A 89 -10.79 -2.07 10.10
CA PHE A 89 -10.06 -0.89 9.63
C PHE A 89 -8.99 -0.44 10.64
N LYS A 90 -9.28 -0.45 11.94
CA LYS A 90 -8.30 -0.19 13.00
C LYS A 90 -7.13 -1.16 12.92
N THR A 91 -7.41 -2.46 12.72
CA THR A 91 -6.37 -3.48 12.52
C THR A 91 -5.54 -3.21 11.26
N ASP A 92 -6.19 -2.86 10.15
CA ASP A 92 -5.50 -2.56 8.90
C ASP A 92 -4.56 -1.35 9.02
N ILE A 93 -4.99 -0.29 9.70
CA ILE A 93 -4.14 0.88 9.99
C ILE A 93 -2.98 0.51 10.91
N ALA A 94 -3.22 -0.33 11.94
CA ALA A 94 -2.15 -0.80 12.81
C ALA A 94 -1.05 -1.56 12.04
N HIS A 95 -1.44 -2.44 11.11
CA HIS A 95 -0.48 -3.16 10.26
C HIS A 95 0.28 -2.20 9.32
N LEU A 96 -0.39 -1.16 8.82
CA LEU A 96 0.25 -0.13 8.00
C LEU A 96 1.30 0.63 8.81
N CYS A 97 0.97 1.03 10.05
CA CYS A 97 1.87 1.73 10.95
C CYS A 97 3.03 0.84 11.46
N GLU A 98 2.85 -0.48 11.51
CA GLU A 98 3.96 -1.40 11.83
C GLU A 98 5.04 -1.35 10.74
N VAL A 99 4.65 -1.32 9.47
CA VAL A 99 5.56 -1.18 8.33
C VAL A 99 6.09 0.25 8.20
N PHE A 100 5.24 1.24 8.51
CA PHE A 100 5.54 2.67 8.40
C PHE A 100 5.29 3.40 9.73
N PRO A 101 6.21 3.31 10.71
CA PRO A 101 5.99 3.84 12.06
C PRO A 101 5.80 5.37 12.13
N LYS A 102 6.22 6.10 11.10
CA LYS A 102 6.11 7.56 11.02
C LYS A 102 4.89 8.03 10.25
N LEU A 103 3.97 7.13 9.89
CA LEU A 103 2.79 7.48 9.12
C LEU A 103 1.89 8.40 9.97
N PRO A 104 1.48 9.58 9.46
CA PRO A 104 0.84 10.60 10.27
C PRO A 104 -0.68 10.39 10.38
N ILE A 105 -1.08 9.19 10.79
CA ILE A 105 -2.48 8.78 10.89
C ILE A 105 -2.86 8.65 12.37
N ALA A 106 -3.97 9.28 12.74
CA ALA A 106 -4.59 9.14 14.05
C ALA A 106 -6.02 8.63 13.90
N LEU A 107 -6.42 7.70 14.77
CA LEU A 107 -7.78 7.19 14.88
C LEU A 107 -8.40 7.60 16.20
N ASP A 108 -9.69 7.90 16.17
CA ASP A 108 -10.49 8.20 17.36
C ASP A 108 -11.94 7.69 17.18
N ASP A 109 -12.83 8.06 18.09
CA ASP A 109 -14.23 7.61 18.06
C ASP A 109 -15.03 8.16 16.87
N GLY A 110 -14.61 9.29 16.31
CA GLY A 110 -15.25 9.93 15.15
C GLY A 110 -14.72 9.45 13.79
N GLY A 111 -13.49 8.96 13.72
CA GLY A 111 -12.91 8.45 12.47
C GLY A 111 -11.38 8.49 12.42
N MET A 112 -10.87 8.95 11.29
CA MET A 112 -9.44 9.04 11.01
C MET A 112 -9.04 10.47 10.67
N THR A 113 -7.86 10.88 11.15
CA THR A 113 -7.20 12.11 10.75
C THR A 113 -5.86 11.77 10.12
N LEU A 114 -5.61 12.28 8.91
CA LEU A 114 -4.32 12.20 8.22
C LEU A 114 -3.68 13.60 8.22
N GLN A 115 -2.47 13.73 8.77
CA GLN A 115 -1.74 15.01 8.73
C GLN A 115 -0.90 15.12 7.44
N PRO A 116 -0.64 16.34 6.95
CA PRO A 116 0.37 16.56 5.93
C PRO A 116 1.73 16.02 6.38
N ALA A 117 2.41 15.28 5.51
CA ALA A 117 3.77 14.81 5.74
C ALA A 117 4.47 14.52 4.40
N ASP A 118 5.78 14.31 4.49
CA ASP A 118 6.58 13.89 3.35
C ASP A 118 6.12 12.53 2.81
N PRO A 119 5.87 12.37 1.49
CA PRO A 119 5.49 11.09 0.90
C PRO A 119 6.51 9.97 1.12
N GLY A 120 7.79 10.30 1.38
CA GLY A 120 8.84 9.36 1.73
C GLY A 120 8.59 8.58 3.02
N MET A 121 7.58 8.95 3.82
CA MET A 121 7.12 8.15 4.96
C MET A 121 6.58 6.77 4.57
N LEU A 122 6.22 6.55 3.29
CA LEU A 122 5.81 5.25 2.74
C LEU A 122 6.96 4.48 2.07
N LEU A 123 8.21 4.84 2.35
CA LEU A 123 9.38 4.09 1.93
C LEU A 123 9.83 3.19 3.08
N VAL A 124 9.98 1.90 2.79
CA VAL A 124 10.51 0.95 3.77
C VAL A 124 12.02 1.24 3.90
N PRO A 125 12.56 1.45 5.11
CA PRO A 125 13.99 1.66 5.28
C PRO A 125 14.80 0.50 4.66
N PRO A 126 15.97 0.78 4.07
CA PRO A 126 16.86 -0.29 3.63
C PRO A 126 17.22 -1.16 4.84
N ARG A 127 17.18 -2.49 4.67
CA ARG A 127 17.61 -3.42 5.72
C ARG A 127 19.05 -3.07 6.09
N LYS A 128 19.29 -2.65 7.34
CA LYS A 128 20.64 -2.41 7.85
C LYS A 128 21.38 -3.74 7.74
N GLY A 129 22.34 -3.83 6.80
CA GLY A 129 23.06 -5.06 6.54
C GLY A 129 23.63 -5.62 7.85
N ILE A 130 23.48 -6.93 8.06
CA ILE A 130 24.18 -7.64 9.13
C ILE A 130 25.66 -7.40 8.86
N ARG A 131 26.33 -6.64 9.74
CA ARG A 131 27.78 -6.46 9.65
C ARG A 131 28.39 -7.84 9.79
N LYS A 132 29.00 -8.35 8.72
CA LYS A 132 29.78 -9.59 8.76
C LYS A 132 30.88 -9.38 9.81
N ALA A 133 30.87 -10.20 10.87
CA ALA A 133 31.91 -10.15 11.89
C ALA A 133 33.28 -10.28 11.21
N PRO A 134 34.31 -9.53 11.64
CA PRO A 134 35.64 -9.70 11.09
C PRO A 134 36.07 -11.15 11.36
N ALA A 135 36.43 -11.88 10.30
CA ALA A 135 37.05 -13.18 10.42
C ALA A 135 38.27 -13.02 11.33
N GLY A 136 38.28 -13.76 12.44
CA GLY A 136 39.40 -13.80 13.34
C GLY A 136 40.68 -14.08 12.55
N LYS A 137 41.66 -13.20 12.66
CA LYS A 137 43.04 -13.56 12.38
C LYS A 137 43.41 -14.58 13.45
N ASP A 138 43.55 -15.84 13.05
CA ASP A 138 44.32 -16.80 13.81
C ASP A 138 45.74 -16.23 13.93
N ALA A 139 46.08 -15.86 15.16
CA ALA A 139 47.40 -15.45 15.58
C ALA A 139 47.96 -16.56 16.46
N ALA A 140 49.18 -17.00 16.11
CA ALA A 140 50.08 -17.87 16.88
C ALA A 140 49.61 -19.34 17.01
N ALA A 141 50.44 -20.36 16.83
CA ALA A 141 51.90 -20.46 16.88
C ALA A 141 52.39 -21.60 15.97
#